data_AF-A0A0Q7JP24-F1
#
_entry.id   AF-A0A0Q7JP24-F1
#
_cell.length_a   1.000
_cell.length_b   1.000
_cell.length_c   1.000
_cell.angle_alpha   90.00
_cell.angle_beta   90.00
_cell.angle_gamma   90.00
#
_symmetry.space_group_name_H-M   'P 1'
#
loop_
_entity.id
_entity.type
_entity.pdbx_description
1 polymer ?
#
loop_
_entity_poly.entity_id
_entity_poly.type
_entity_poly.pdbx_seq_one_letter_code
_entity_poly.pdbx_strand_id
1 'polypeptide(L)'
;MKLQIVSRYALLLLASIVFVFPLYWMITGSFKTQVSIWATPPEWIPSQFRLLNYEHIFSTTPATLWLFNSVFTSLVTVVFVVVFSAMAGYAYAKKKFPGDKLFFLVVIGTMMMPTQVTLVPLYIICRELGLIDSYLGVILPAIAFPFGVFIVRQFAKSKLLNQRE
;
A
#
# COMPACT_ATOMS: atom_id res chain seq x y z
N MET A 1 -34.32 21.15 0.24
CA MET A 1 -33.91 19.71 0.22
C MET A 1 -33.38 19.25 -1.14
N LYS A 2 -34.11 19.42 -2.27
CA LYS A 2 -33.63 18.99 -3.61
C LYS A 2 -32.34 19.69 -4.08
N LEU A 3 -32.18 21.00 -3.83
CA LEU A 3 -30.99 21.77 -4.24
C LEU A 3 -29.70 21.31 -3.55
N GLN A 4 -29.78 20.92 -2.26
CA GLN A 4 -28.62 20.38 -1.52
C GLN A 4 -28.21 18.99 -2.02
N ILE A 5 -29.16 18.20 -2.54
CA ILE A 5 -28.88 16.89 -3.11
C ILE A 5 -28.17 17.07 -4.47
N VAL A 6 -28.68 17.97 -5.31
CA VAL A 6 -28.07 18.29 -6.62
C VAL A 6 -26.66 18.84 -6.45
N SER A 7 -26.42 19.76 -5.50
CA SER A 7 -25.07 20.30 -5.27
C SER A 7 -24.09 19.25 -4.75
N ARG A 8 -24.53 18.33 -3.88
CA ARG A 8 -23.72 17.20 -3.41
C ARG A 8 -23.32 16.27 -4.56
N TYR A 9 -24.28 15.89 -5.42
CA TYR A 9 -23.98 15.05 -6.57
C TYR A 9 -23.06 15.74 -7.58
N ALA A 10 -23.25 17.04 -7.83
CA ALA A 10 -22.36 17.81 -8.69
C ALA A 10 -20.93 17.83 -8.15
N LEU A 11 -20.74 18.05 -6.84
CA LEU A 11 -19.42 18.00 -6.19
C LEU A 11 -18.80 16.61 -6.25
N LEU A 12 -19.57 15.55 -6.00
CA LEU A 12 -19.09 14.18 -6.09
C LEU A 12 -18.68 13.81 -7.52
N LEU A 13 -19.44 14.26 -8.51
CA LEU A 13 -19.14 14.01 -9.93
C LEU A 13 -17.88 14.75 -10.36
N LEU A 14 -17.73 16.02 -9.96
CA LEU A 14 -16.51 16.79 -10.19
C LEU A 14 -15.29 16.11 -9.55
N ALA A 15 -15.40 15.73 -8.28
CA ALA A 15 -14.33 15.03 -7.57
C ALA A 15 -13.98 13.71 -8.27
N SER A 16 -14.98 12.92 -8.65
CA SER A 16 -14.78 11.67 -9.39
C SER A 16 -14.03 11.89 -10.69
N ILE A 17 -14.36 12.93 -11.47
CA ILE A 17 -13.64 13.24 -12.71
C ILE A 17 -12.17 13.54 -12.41
N VAL A 18 -11.90 14.36 -11.39
CA VAL A 18 -10.52 14.71 -10.99
C VAL A 18 -9.71 13.47 -10.58
N PHE A 19 -10.31 12.53 -9.85
CA PHE A 19 -9.63 11.29 -9.43
C PHE A 19 -9.48 10.25 -10.55
N VAL A 20 -10.45 10.16 -11.47
CA VAL A 20 -10.40 9.22 -12.60
C VAL A 20 -9.47 9.72 -13.69
N PHE A 21 -9.28 11.03 -13.82
CA PHE A 21 -8.50 11.63 -14.90
C PHE A 21 -7.07 11.07 -15.04
N PRO A 22 -6.24 10.95 -13.98
CA PRO A 22 -4.90 10.36 -14.09
C PRO A 22 -4.93 8.90 -14.57
N LEU A 23 -5.93 8.12 -14.14
CA LEU A 23 -6.10 6.73 -14.60
C LEU A 23 -6.49 6.67 -16.07
N TYR A 24 -7.41 7.54 -16.51
CA TYR A 24 -7.75 7.72 -17.92
C TYR A 24 -6.50 8.07 -18.75
N TRP A 25 -5.67 9.00 -18.26
CA TRP A 25 -4.46 9.42 -18.93
C TRP A 25 -3.44 8.28 -19.03
N MET A 26 -3.26 7.50 -17.97
CA MET A 26 -2.36 6.34 -17.94
C MET A 26 -2.82 5.23 -18.89
N ILE A 27 -4.13 4.92 -18.90
CA ILE A 27 -4.69 3.89 -19.77
C ILE A 27 -4.57 4.31 -21.23
N THR A 28 -5.01 5.51 -21.59
CA THR A 28 -4.87 5.98 -22.99
C THR A 28 -3.41 6.11 -23.41
N GLY A 29 -2.54 6.57 -22.51
CA GLY A 29 -1.09 6.64 -22.72
C GLY A 29 -0.46 5.28 -23.03
N SER A 30 -0.91 4.21 -22.39
CA SER A 30 -0.39 2.85 -22.62
C SER A 30 -0.53 2.36 -24.07
N PHE A 31 -1.49 2.91 -24.82
CA PHE A 31 -1.73 2.57 -26.23
C PHE A 31 -1.06 3.54 -27.23
N LYS A 32 -0.45 4.63 -26.76
CA LYS A 32 0.18 5.66 -27.60
C LYS A 32 1.64 5.32 -27.91
N THR A 33 2.19 5.94 -28.95
CA THR A 33 3.64 5.94 -29.18
C THR A 33 4.33 6.94 -28.27
N GLN A 34 5.64 6.77 -28.06
CA GLN A 34 6.45 7.77 -27.35
C GLN A 34 6.27 9.18 -27.94
N VAL A 35 6.18 9.30 -29.28
CA VAL A 35 5.98 10.59 -29.96
C VAL A 35 4.59 11.16 -29.68
N SER A 36 3.54 10.34 -29.77
CA SER A 36 2.15 10.74 -29.51
C SER A 36 1.89 11.15 -28.05
N ILE A 37 2.67 10.65 -27.09
CA ILE A 37 2.56 11.05 -25.68
C ILE A 37 2.98 12.51 -25.48
N TRP A 38 3.95 13.00 -26.26
CA TRP A 38 4.48 14.37 -26.18
C TRP A 38 3.95 15.30 -27.27
N ALA A 39 2.95 14.87 -28.04
CA ALA A 39 2.38 15.66 -29.13
C ALA A 39 1.62 16.91 -28.63
N THR A 40 1.71 17.99 -29.42
CA THR A 40 0.96 19.24 -29.22
C THR A 40 0.10 19.53 -30.46
N PRO A 41 -1.24 19.53 -30.36
CA PRO A 41 -2.06 19.33 -29.16
C PRO A 41 -2.01 17.89 -28.62
N PRO A 42 -2.26 17.67 -27.31
CA PRO A 42 -2.25 16.33 -26.74
C PRO A 42 -3.32 15.43 -27.37
N GLU A 43 -2.94 14.22 -27.75
CA GLU A 43 -3.90 13.21 -28.21
C GLU A 43 -4.75 12.75 -27.02
N TRP A 44 -6.04 13.07 -26.99
CA TRP A 44 -6.93 12.64 -25.90
C TRP A 44 -7.25 11.16 -26.00
N ILE A 45 -7.59 10.70 -27.19
CA ILE A 45 -7.84 9.30 -27.54
C ILE A 45 -6.73 8.89 -28.52
N PRO A 46 -6.10 7.71 -28.35
CA PRO A 46 -5.07 7.25 -29.27
C PRO A 46 -5.62 7.19 -30.70
N SER A 47 -4.95 7.85 -31.64
CA SER A 47 -5.26 7.74 -33.06
C SER A 47 -5.11 6.30 -33.60
N GLN A 48 -4.19 5.54 -33.00
CA GLN A 48 -3.97 4.12 -33.26
C GLN A 48 -3.81 3.38 -31.93
N PHE A 49 -4.65 2.37 -31.69
CA PHE A 49 -4.52 1.51 -30.51
C PHE A 49 -3.36 0.53 -30.69
N ARG A 50 -2.22 0.78 -30.02
CA ARG A 50 -1.04 -0.09 -30.11
C ARG A 50 -1.01 -1.12 -28.99
N LEU A 51 -1.56 -2.31 -29.27
CA LEU A 51 -1.39 -3.48 -28.40
C LEU A 51 0.05 -4.00 -28.38
N LEU A 52 0.86 -3.63 -29.40
CA LEU A 52 2.28 -3.96 -29.49
C LEU A 52 3.08 -3.47 -28.28
N ASN A 53 2.67 -2.41 -27.58
CA ASN A 53 3.34 -1.94 -26.37
C ASN A 53 3.30 -3.00 -25.25
N TYR A 54 2.18 -3.74 -25.16
CA TYR A 54 2.03 -4.84 -24.21
C TYR A 54 2.83 -6.06 -24.66
N GLU A 55 2.77 -6.43 -25.94
CA GLU A 55 3.60 -7.52 -26.46
C GLU A 55 5.10 -7.24 -26.25
N HIS A 56 5.52 -6.00 -26.49
CA HIS A 56 6.88 -5.55 -26.27
C HIS A 56 7.29 -5.71 -24.81
N ILE A 57 6.50 -5.21 -23.84
CA ILE A 57 6.89 -5.31 -22.42
C ILE A 57 7.01 -6.76 -21.96
N PHE A 58 6.12 -7.65 -22.41
CA PHE A 58 6.15 -9.06 -22.01
C PHE A 58 7.20 -9.91 -22.76
N SER A 59 7.70 -9.45 -23.91
CA SER A 59 8.72 -10.16 -24.69
C SER A 59 10.14 -9.63 -24.46
N THR A 60 10.32 -8.32 -24.24
CA THR A 60 11.64 -7.69 -24.12
C THR A 60 12.06 -7.43 -22.68
N THR A 61 11.12 -7.47 -21.73
CA THR A 61 11.41 -7.30 -20.31
C THR A 61 10.83 -8.45 -19.49
N PRO A 62 11.41 -8.77 -18.33
CA PRO A 62 10.88 -9.80 -17.44
C PRO A 62 9.66 -9.28 -16.64
N ALA A 63 8.69 -8.67 -17.32
CA ALA A 63 7.51 -8.05 -16.72
C ALA A 63 6.67 -9.04 -15.90
N THR A 64 6.51 -10.27 -16.40
CA THR A 64 5.81 -11.35 -15.68
C THR A 64 6.52 -11.72 -14.39
N LEU A 65 7.86 -11.74 -14.39
CA LEU A 65 8.64 -12.01 -13.19
C LEU A 65 8.50 -10.87 -12.17
N TRP A 66 8.55 -9.61 -12.62
CA TRP A 66 8.32 -8.47 -11.73
C TRP A 66 6.93 -8.50 -11.10
N LEU A 67 5.91 -8.79 -11.90
CA LEU A 67 4.54 -8.95 -11.41
C LEU A 67 4.45 -10.09 -10.38
N PHE A 68 5.04 -11.25 -10.69
CA PHE A 68 5.10 -12.37 -9.76
C PHE A 68 5.81 -12.00 -8.47
N ASN A 69 6.97 -11.36 -8.53
CA ASN A 69 7.74 -10.94 -7.36
C ASN A 69 6.90 -10.00 -6.47
N SER A 70 6.21 -9.02 -7.05
CA SER A 70 5.34 -8.10 -6.31
C SER A 70 4.13 -8.79 -5.69
N VAL A 71 3.44 -9.66 -6.44
CA VAL A 71 2.27 -10.39 -5.94
C VAL A 71 2.69 -11.37 -4.83
N PHE A 72 3.76 -12.13 -5.05
CA PHE A 72 4.27 -13.09 -4.08
C PHE A 72 4.72 -12.40 -2.79
N THR A 73 5.57 -11.38 -2.88
CA THR A 73 6.08 -10.68 -1.68
C THR A 73 4.96 -9.97 -0.92
N SER A 74 4.02 -9.33 -1.61
CA SER A 74 2.89 -8.65 -0.96
C SER A 74 1.93 -9.63 -0.28
N LEU A 75 1.56 -10.73 -0.95
CA LEU A 75 0.64 -11.72 -0.38
C LEU A 75 1.22 -12.37 0.87
N VAL A 76 2.47 -12.83 0.80
CA VAL A 76 3.16 -13.45 1.94
C VAL A 76 3.28 -12.46 3.10
N THR A 77 3.68 -11.22 2.82
CA THR A 77 3.78 -10.16 3.83
C THR A 77 2.43 -9.90 4.50
N VAL A 78 1.35 -9.75 3.73
CA VAL A 78 0.01 -9.47 4.27
C VAL A 78 -0.46 -10.60 5.19
N VAL A 79 -0.26 -11.86 4.81
CA VAL A 79 -0.64 -13.01 5.66
C VAL A 79 0.05 -12.92 7.01
N PHE A 80 1.38 -12.75 7.04
CA PHE A 80 2.12 -12.67 8.29
C PHE A 80 1.79 -11.41 9.10
N VAL A 81 1.68 -10.24 8.46
CA VAL A 81 1.29 -8.99 9.12
C VAL A 81 -0.05 -9.15 9.81
N VAL A 82 -1.06 -9.71 9.12
CA VAL A 82 -2.40 -9.90 9.68
C VAL A 82 -2.36 -10.87 10.86
N VAL A 83 -1.68 -12.01 10.72
CA VAL A 83 -1.59 -13.02 11.80
C VAL A 83 -0.91 -12.43 13.04
N PHE A 84 0.29 -11.86 12.89
CA PHE A 84 1.02 -11.32 14.04
C PHE A 84 0.36 -10.09 14.64
N SER A 85 -0.22 -9.22 13.81
CA SER A 85 -0.97 -8.04 14.29
C SER A 85 -2.23 -8.44 15.03
N ALA A 86 -2.94 -9.47 14.56
CA ALA A 86 -4.12 -10.01 15.24
C ALA A 86 -3.74 -10.54 16.63
N MET A 87 -2.67 -11.35 16.71
CA MET A 87 -2.18 -11.92 17.97
C MET A 87 -1.73 -10.83 18.96
N ALA A 88 -0.84 -9.94 18.53
CA ALA A 88 -0.30 -8.89 19.39
C ALA A 88 -1.37 -7.86 19.77
N GLY A 89 -2.17 -7.38 18.81
CA GLY A 89 -3.22 -6.39 19.05
C GLY A 89 -4.31 -6.92 19.99
N TYR A 90 -4.68 -8.19 19.87
CA TYR A 90 -5.59 -8.85 20.81
C TYR A 90 -4.99 -8.94 22.21
N ALA A 91 -3.72 -9.35 22.33
CA ALA A 91 -3.02 -9.40 23.62
C ALA A 91 -2.99 -8.03 24.31
N TYR A 92 -2.61 -6.97 23.60
CA TYR A 92 -2.60 -5.59 24.13
C TYR A 92 -3.99 -5.00 24.42
N ALA A 93 -5.06 -5.55 23.85
CA ALA A 93 -6.42 -5.09 24.09
C ALA A 93 -7.11 -5.84 25.24
N LYS A 94 -6.81 -7.14 25.42
CA LYS A 94 -7.57 -8.02 26.33
C LYS A 94 -6.78 -8.49 27.54
N LYS A 95 -5.45 -8.56 27.46
CA LYS A 95 -4.61 -9.02 28.57
C LYS A 95 -3.93 -7.83 29.23
N LYS A 96 -3.91 -7.83 30.56
CA LYS A 96 -3.04 -6.95 31.36
C LYS A 96 -1.83 -7.76 31.78
N PHE A 97 -0.65 -7.29 31.43
CA PHE A 97 0.62 -7.92 31.78
C PHE A 97 1.60 -6.83 32.23
N PRO A 98 2.62 -7.16 33.04
CA PRO A 98 3.56 -6.16 33.54
C PRO A 98 4.29 -5.48 32.36
N GLY A 99 4.21 -4.14 32.31
CA GLY A 99 4.83 -3.32 31.27
C GLY A 99 4.01 -3.14 29.98
N ASP A 100 2.77 -3.62 29.91
CA ASP A 100 1.88 -3.53 28.74
C ASP A 100 1.82 -2.13 28.11
N LYS A 101 1.69 -1.08 28.92
CA LYS A 101 1.67 0.31 28.47
C LYS A 101 3.01 0.77 27.89
N LEU A 102 4.12 0.35 28.50
CA LEU A 102 5.47 0.74 28.06
C LEU A 102 5.79 0.10 26.70
N PHE A 103 5.57 -1.21 26.56
CA PHE A 103 5.81 -1.89 25.29
C PHE A 103 4.90 -1.37 24.18
N PHE A 104 3.63 -1.07 24.50
CA PHE A 104 2.74 -0.44 23.53
C PHE A 104 3.18 0.98 23.15
N LEU A 105 3.74 1.76 24.09
CA LEU A 105 4.32 3.07 23.80
C LEU A 105 5.52 2.94 22.85
N VAL A 106 6.37 1.93 23.04
CA VAL A 106 7.49 1.64 22.12
C VAL A 106 6.98 1.31 20.71
N VAL A 107 5.93 0.49 20.60
CA VAL A 107 5.27 0.19 19.31
C VAL A 107 4.81 1.48 18.62
N ILE A 108 4.16 2.39 19.34
CA ILE A 108 3.76 3.69 18.77
C ILE A 108 4.99 4.53 18.40
N GLY A 109 6.02 4.56 19.24
CA GLY A 109 7.26 5.32 18.99
C GLY A 109 7.94 4.90 17.69
N THR A 110 7.96 3.61 17.38
CA THR A 110 8.51 3.11 16.10
C THR A 110 7.72 3.57 14.88
N MET A 111 6.42 3.85 15.02
CA MET A 111 5.59 4.40 13.92
C MET A 111 5.85 5.89 13.68
N MET A 112 6.42 6.60 14.65
CA MET A 112 6.77 8.02 14.52
C MET A 112 8.08 8.23 13.74
N MET A 113 8.89 7.17 13.60
CA MET A 113 10.13 7.25 12.85
C MET A 113 9.84 7.40 11.35
N PRO A 114 10.43 8.41 10.68
CA PRO A 114 10.31 8.53 9.23
C PRO A 114 11.01 7.36 8.55
N THR A 115 10.35 6.76 7.57
CA THR A 115 10.85 5.59 6.82
C THR A 115 12.18 5.85 6.12
N GLN A 116 12.48 7.10 5.80
CA GLN A 116 13.72 7.52 5.17
C GLN A 116 14.93 7.36 6.11
N VAL A 117 14.75 7.57 7.42
CA VAL A 117 15.85 7.48 8.41
C VAL A 117 16.17 6.02 8.76
N THR A 118 15.19 5.12 8.64
CA THR A 118 15.38 3.69 8.92
C THR A 118 15.98 2.92 7.74
N LEU A 119 16.00 3.49 6.54
CA LEU A 119 16.44 2.81 5.31
C LEU A 119 17.91 2.37 5.37
N VAL A 120 18.84 3.27 5.75
CA VAL A 120 20.28 2.94 5.81
C VAL A 120 20.57 1.88 6.89
N PRO A 121 20.09 2.01 8.15
CA PRO A 121 20.25 0.96 9.14
C PRO A 121 19.66 -0.38 8.69
N LEU A 122 18.48 -0.36 8.07
CA LEU A 122 17.83 -1.58 7.58
C LEU A 122 18.65 -2.27 6.49
N TYR A 123 19.23 -1.50 5.56
CA TYR A 123 20.12 -2.04 4.54
C TYR A 123 21.35 -2.73 5.16
N ILE A 124 21.97 -2.11 6.18
CA ILE A 124 23.12 -2.70 6.88
C ILE A 124 22.71 -4.03 7.53
N ILE A 125 21.57 -4.08 8.22
CA ILE A 125 21.05 -5.31 8.83
C ILE A 125 20.82 -6.39 7.76
N CYS A 126 20.14 -6.06 6.65
CA CYS A 126 19.92 -7.01 5.57
C CYS A 126 21.23 -7.50 4.95
N ARG A 127 22.25 -6.64 4.86
CA ARG A 127 23.59 -7.00 4.38
C ARG A 127 24.29 -7.98 5.31
N GLU A 128 24.31 -7.68 6.60
CA GLU A 128 24.94 -8.53 7.63
C GLU A 128 24.25 -9.90 7.73
N LEU A 129 22.93 -9.94 7.53
CA LEU A 129 22.15 -11.18 7.50
C LEU A 129 22.23 -11.93 6.16
N GLY A 130 22.94 -11.40 5.16
CA GLY A 130 23.04 -12.02 3.83
C GLY A 130 21.72 -12.04 3.05
N LEU A 131 20.79 -11.12 3.36
CA LEU A 131 19.45 -11.03 2.77
C LEU A 131 19.37 -10.08 1.57
N ILE A 132 20.50 -9.53 1.12
CA ILE A 132 20.55 -8.65 -0.05
C ILE A 132 20.09 -9.41 -1.29
N ASP A 133 19.29 -8.75 -2.13
CA ASP A 133 18.73 -9.32 -3.37
C ASP A 133 17.90 -10.60 -3.14
N SER A 134 17.16 -10.66 -2.02
CA SER A 134 16.33 -11.81 -1.66
C SER A 134 14.91 -11.41 -1.29
N TYR A 135 13.94 -12.33 -1.48
CA TYR A 135 12.56 -12.11 -1.04
C TYR A 135 12.45 -11.87 0.47
N LEU A 136 13.27 -12.57 1.27
CA LEU A 136 13.28 -12.41 2.72
C LEU A 136 13.76 -11.03 3.14
N GLY A 137 14.70 -10.43 2.40
CA GLY A 137 15.17 -9.07 2.62
C GLY A 137 14.08 -8.00 2.43
N VAL A 138 13.02 -8.32 1.69
CA VAL A 138 11.85 -7.45 1.51
C VAL A 138 10.74 -7.80 2.52
N ILE A 139 10.47 -9.10 2.70
CA ILE A 139 9.34 -9.59 3.51
C ILE A 139 9.58 -9.35 5.01
N LEU A 140 10.76 -9.69 5.54
CA LEU A 140 11.02 -9.62 7.00
C LEU A 140 10.88 -8.19 7.56
N PRO A 141 11.46 -7.15 6.93
CA PRO A 141 11.28 -5.79 7.42
C PRO A 141 9.82 -5.32 7.33
N ALA A 142 9.11 -5.73 6.28
CA ALA A 142 7.73 -5.32 6.07
C ALA A 142 6.76 -5.93 7.10
N ILE A 143 7.01 -7.18 7.53
CA ILE A 143 6.19 -7.84 8.57
C ILE A 143 6.32 -7.13 9.93
N ALA A 144 7.49 -6.55 10.22
CA ALA A 144 7.73 -5.85 11.48
C ALA A 144 7.00 -4.50 11.59
N PHE A 145 6.26 -4.07 10.56
CA PHE A 145 5.59 -2.78 10.57
C PHE A 145 4.45 -2.72 11.63
N PRO A 146 4.54 -1.82 12.64
CA PRO A 146 3.71 -1.90 13.84
C PRO A 146 2.27 -1.40 13.68
N PHE A 147 1.92 -0.80 12.54
CA PHE A 147 0.61 -0.18 12.30
C PHE A 147 -0.56 -1.18 12.43
N GLY A 148 -0.37 -2.43 11.99
CA GLY A 148 -1.40 -3.46 12.10
C GLY A 148 -1.78 -3.76 13.57
N VAL A 149 -0.78 -3.85 14.46
CA VAL A 149 -0.99 -4.07 15.90
C VAL A 149 -1.83 -2.94 16.50
N PHE A 150 -1.53 -1.69 16.12
CA PHE A 150 -2.27 -0.52 16.57
C PHE A 150 -3.75 -0.59 16.14
N ILE A 151 -4.04 -0.86 14.86
CA ILE A 151 -5.42 -0.98 14.35
C ILE A 151 -6.18 -2.08 15.09
N VAL A 152 -5.62 -3.30 15.15
CA VAL A 152 -6.29 -4.44 15.78
C VAL A 152 -6.60 -4.13 17.24
N ARG A 153 -5.66 -3.53 17.97
CA ARG A 153 -5.88 -3.15 19.36
C ARG A 153 -7.02 -2.15 19.50
N GLN A 154 -7.06 -1.11 18.66
CA GLN A 154 -8.13 -0.11 18.72
C GLN A 154 -9.51 -0.71 18.44
N PHE A 155 -9.61 -1.59 17.45
CA PHE A 155 -10.83 -2.32 17.15
C PHE A 155 -11.24 -3.29 18.27
N ALA A 156 -10.30 -4.07 18.80
CA ALA A 156 -10.58 -5.03 19.87
C ALA A 156 -10.95 -4.33 21.19
N LYS A 157 -10.46 -3.11 21.41
CA LYS A 157 -10.79 -2.27 22.56
C LYS A 157 -12.15 -1.58 22.40
N SER A 158 -12.51 -1.08 21.22
CA SER A 158 -13.78 -0.39 21.01
C SER A 158 -14.99 -1.30 21.23
N LYS A 159 -14.94 -2.56 20.76
CA LYS A 159 -16.00 -3.56 21.01
C LYS A 159 -16.24 -3.88 22.50
N LEU A 160 -15.37 -3.48 23.42
CA LEU A 160 -15.59 -3.67 24.87
C LEU A 160 -16.52 -2.63 25.48
N LEU A 161 -16.68 -1.45 24.87
CA LEU A 161 -17.57 -0.42 25.40
C LEU A 161 -19.05 -0.75 25.11
N ASN A 162 -19.34 -1.31 23.93
CA ASN A 162 -20.71 -1.66 23.52
C ASN A 162 -21.27 -2.96 24.14
N GLN A 163 -20.52 -3.68 24.98
CA GLN A 163 -21.01 -4.89 25.68
C GLN A 163 -21.11 -4.72 27.20
N ARG A 164 -20.90 -3.49 27.70
CA ARG A 164 -21.11 -3.13 29.11
C ARG A 164 -22.31 -2.20 29.32
N GLU A 165 -23.07 -1.94 28.25
CA GLU A 165 -24.40 -1.34 28.24
C GLU A 165 -25.40 -2.40 27.79
#